data_AF-A0A532B2X5-F1
#
_entry.id   AF-A0A532B2X5-F1
#
_cell.length_a   1.000
_cell.length_b   1.000
_cell.length_c   1.000
_cell.angle_alpha   90.00
_cell.angle_beta   90.00
_cell.angle_gamma   90.00
#
_symmetry.space_group_name_H-M   'P 1'
#
loop_
_entity.id
_entity.type
_entity.pdbx_description
1 polymer ?
#
loop_
_entity_poly.entity_id
_entity_poly.type
_entity_poly.pdbx_seq_one_letter_code
_entity_poly.pdbx_strand_id
1 'polypeptide(L)'
;MSFRPPTHTPYDGSSKLFTIGLKPLNLDSWIEVDEYLLPYLAEKRRLYAEIPDKVFVEEQATRDAQREVLDLLGAHLAANFPETHRRTDNAIEVIGGTHNLEGPGTAASFSDAPLVAASLLVQEDLILMRRDESGWRLTAGSLCFPSSWSLTEKFGKPLQQIHAPVPGFGPSTRPADLINRMFDGLQGQAVERYNWSI
;
A
#
# COMPACT_ATOMS: atom_id res chain seq x y z
N MET A 1 -25.14 10.44 14.79
CA MET A 1 -23.84 10.29 14.14
C MET A 1 -23.46 11.65 13.58
N SER A 2 -22.35 12.25 14.03
CA SER A 2 -21.84 13.48 13.41
C SER A 2 -21.17 13.08 12.10
N PHE A 3 -21.61 13.63 10.98
CA PHE A 3 -20.97 13.39 9.69
C PHE A 3 -19.65 14.16 9.67
N ARG A 4 -18.53 13.44 9.68
CA ARG A 4 -17.21 14.03 9.42
C ARG A 4 -16.97 13.97 7.91
N PRO A 5 -16.77 15.11 7.23
CA PRO A 5 -16.45 15.09 5.81
C PRO A 5 -15.09 14.39 5.58
N PRO A 6 -14.87 13.76 4.43
CA PRO A 6 -13.57 13.17 4.09
C PRO A 6 -12.45 14.21 4.14
N THR A 7 -11.27 13.82 4.64
CA THR A 7 -10.07 14.66 4.67
C THR A 7 -9.68 15.15 3.27
N HIS A 8 -9.85 14.27 2.28
CA HIS A 8 -9.54 14.55 0.87
C HIS A 8 -10.78 14.44 0.00
N THR A 9 -11.01 15.44 -0.86
CA THR A 9 -12.18 15.52 -1.76
C THR A 9 -11.77 15.56 -3.24
N PRO A 10 -11.06 14.55 -3.78
CA PRO A 10 -10.60 14.55 -5.18
C PRO A 10 -11.72 14.53 -6.24
N TYR A 11 -12.98 14.39 -5.79
CA TYR A 11 -14.20 14.39 -6.60
C TYR A 11 -14.91 15.76 -6.62
N ASP A 12 -14.33 16.81 -6.01
CA ASP A 12 -14.94 18.15 -5.92
C ASP A 12 -15.00 18.93 -7.26
N GLY A 13 -14.46 18.35 -8.33
CA GLY A 13 -14.45 18.94 -9.68
C GLY A 13 -13.30 19.91 -9.95
N SER A 14 -12.40 20.13 -8.98
CA SER A 14 -11.21 20.98 -9.16
C SER A 14 -10.16 20.37 -10.11
N SER A 15 -10.18 19.04 -10.27
CA SER A 15 -9.20 18.27 -11.05
C SER A 15 -9.80 17.67 -12.32
N LYS A 16 -9.05 17.70 -13.43
CA LYS A 16 -9.45 17.04 -14.67
C LYS A 16 -9.39 15.52 -14.51
N LEU A 17 -10.48 14.82 -14.85
CA LEU A 17 -10.54 13.36 -14.87
C LEU A 17 -9.45 12.77 -15.78
N PHE A 18 -8.92 11.62 -15.40
CA PHE A 18 -7.88 10.88 -16.12
C PHE A 18 -6.55 11.64 -16.33
N THR A 19 -6.28 12.65 -15.49
CA THR A 19 -4.94 13.24 -15.37
C THR A 19 -4.16 12.59 -14.22
N ILE A 20 -2.83 12.59 -14.29
CA ILE A 20 -1.99 11.89 -13.31
C ILE A 20 -2.00 12.61 -11.94
N GLY A 21 -2.04 13.95 -11.92
CA GLY A 21 -2.28 14.73 -10.70
C GLY A 21 -1.22 14.58 -9.59
N LEU A 22 0.03 14.25 -9.93
CA LEU A 22 1.11 14.07 -8.94
C LEU A 22 1.50 15.39 -8.29
N LYS A 23 1.62 15.37 -6.97
CA LYS A 23 2.21 16.44 -6.13
C LYS A 23 3.33 15.85 -5.26
N PRO A 24 4.32 16.67 -4.85
CA PRO A 24 5.30 16.24 -3.85
C PRO A 24 4.61 15.82 -2.55
N LEU A 25 5.09 14.75 -1.93
CA LEU A 25 4.63 14.25 -0.63
C LEU A 25 5.66 14.58 0.44
N ASN A 26 5.21 15.12 1.56
CA ASN A 26 6.05 15.29 2.75
C ASN A 26 6.05 13.98 3.55
N LEU A 27 7.22 13.38 3.77
CA LEU A 27 7.38 12.14 4.53
C LEU A 27 7.07 12.31 6.03
N ASP A 28 7.06 13.53 6.55
CA ASP A 28 6.62 13.80 7.92
C ASP A 28 5.09 13.69 8.08
N SER A 29 4.34 13.61 6.97
CA SER A 29 2.87 13.55 6.98
C SER A 29 2.31 12.58 5.94
N TRP A 30 3.07 11.54 5.57
CA TRP A 30 2.72 10.59 4.52
C TRP A 30 1.69 9.53 4.90
N ILE A 31 1.47 9.28 6.20
CA ILE A 31 0.51 8.31 6.72
C ILE A 31 -0.55 9.03 7.53
N GLU A 32 -1.81 8.64 7.35
CA GLU A 32 -2.95 9.19 8.08
C GLU A 32 -3.55 8.12 8.99
N VAL A 33 -3.55 8.39 10.30
CA VAL A 33 -4.15 7.51 11.30
C VAL A 33 -5.39 8.19 11.86
N ASP A 34 -6.53 7.50 11.79
CA ASP A 34 -7.81 7.99 12.29
C ASP A 34 -8.46 7.01 13.27
N GLU A 35 -9.70 7.30 13.68
CA GLU A 35 -10.47 6.48 14.60
C GLU A 35 -10.79 5.05 14.09
N TYR A 36 -10.58 4.77 12.80
CA TYR A 36 -10.90 3.49 12.19
C TYR A 36 -9.70 2.52 12.13
N LEU A 37 -8.53 2.92 12.64
CA LEU A 37 -7.32 2.09 12.64
C LEU A 37 -7.58 0.66 13.12
N LEU A 38 -8.13 0.49 14.33
CA LEU A 38 -8.33 -0.83 14.93
C LEU A 38 -9.32 -1.70 14.12
N PRO A 39 -10.51 -1.21 13.71
CA PRO A 39 -11.39 -1.92 12.78
C PRO A 39 -10.71 -2.38 11.49
N TYR A 40 -9.94 -1.51 10.82
CA TYR A 40 -9.25 -1.86 9.57
C TYR A 40 -8.19 -2.94 9.80
N LEU A 41 -7.39 -2.83 10.85
CA LEU A 41 -6.38 -3.84 11.18
C LEU A 41 -7.00 -5.19 11.55
N ALA A 42 -8.13 -5.19 12.26
CA ALA A 42 -8.86 -6.43 12.55
C ALA A 42 -9.36 -7.10 11.25
N GLU A 43 -9.86 -6.33 10.29
CA GLU A 43 -10.30 -6.85 9.00
C GLU A 43 -9.13 -7.37 8.17
N LYS A 44 -7.98 -6.68 8.13
CA LYS A 44 -6.76 -7.19 7.49
C LYS A 44 -6.37 -8.56 8.06
N ARG A 45 -6.37 -8.70 9.40
CA ARG A 45 -6.06 -9.99 10.06
C ARG A 45 -7.04 -11.09 9.66
N ARG A 46 -8.34 -10.78 9.59
CA ARG A 46 -9.36 -11.73 9.11
C ARG A 46 -9.08 -12.16 7.68
N LEU A 47 -8.75 -11.22 6.78
CA LEU A 47 -8.43 -11.51 5.39
C LEU A 47 -7.16 -12.35 5.24
N TYR A 48 -6.12 -12.07 6.03
CA TYR A 48 -4.92 -12.92 6.10
C TYR A 48 -5.22 -14.34 6.61
N ALA A 49 -6.16 -14.49 7.56
CA ALA A 49 -6.54 -15.78 8.10
C ALA A 49 -7.40 -16.61 7.12
N GLU A 50 -8.26 -15.97 6.33
CA GLU A 50 -9.24 -16.64 5.47
C GLU A 50 -8.78 -16.79 4.01
N ILE A 51 -8.12 -15.78 3.44
CA ILE A 51 -7.75 -15.71 2.02
C ILE A 51 -6.32 -15.19 1.78
N PRO A 52 -5.29 -15.70 2.48
CA PRO A 52 -3.94 -15.16 2.43
C PRO A 52 -3.38 -15.03 1.01
N ASP A 53 -3.58 -16.05 0.17
CA ASP A 53 -3.09 -16.09 -1.22
C ASP A 53 -3.73 -15.02 -2.13
N LYS A 54 -4.85 -14.41 -1.71
CA LYS A 54 -5.51 -13.32 -2.45
C LYS A 54 -5.04 -11.94 -2.02
N VAL A 55 -4.61 -11.80 -0.76
CA VAL A 55 -4.26 -10.50 -0.16
C VAL A 55 -2.77 -10.31 0.00
N PHE A 56 -1.96 -11.35 -0.19
CA PHE A 56 -0.50 -11.24 -0.13
C PHE A 56 0.19 -12.04 -1.23
N VAL A 57 1.18 -11.41 -1.86
CA VAL A 57 2.08 -12.02 -2.84
C VAL A 57 3.47 -11.43 -2.68
N GLU A 58 4.50 -12.20 -3.03
CA GLU A 58 5.88 -11.72 -3.08
C GLU A 58 6.76 -12.55 -4.00
N GLU A 59 7.80 -11.91 -4.54
CA GLU A 59 8.97 -12.60 -5.10
C GLU A 59 10.02 -12.84 -4.00
N GLN A 60 10.72 -13.98 -4.05
CA GLN A 60 11.68 -14.39 -3.02
C GLN A 60 12.78 -13.34 -2.74
N ALA A 61 13.19 -12.57 -3.75
CA ALA A 61 14.25 -11.57 -3.65
C ALA A 61 13.77 -10.19 -3.16
N THR A 62 12.58 -10.09 -2.54
CA THR A 62 12.01 -8.79 -2.11
C THR A 62 12.07 -8.54 -0.61
N ARG A 63 12.43 -9.53 0.22
CA ARG A 63 12.42 -9.43 1.69
C ARG A 63 13.19 -8.21 2.24
N ASP A 64 14.35 -7.86 1.66
CA ASP A 64 15.13 -6.69 2.09
C ASP A 64 14.39 -5.38 1.82
N ALA A 65 13.76 -5.25 0.65
CA ALA A 65 12.97 -4.07 0.31
C ALA A 65 11.67 -3.99 1.14
N GLN A 66 11.08 -5.14 1.47
CA GLN A 66 9.95 -5.20 2.41
C GLN A 66 10.37 -4.76 3.82
N ARG A 67 11.59 -5.11 4.25
CA ARG A 67 12.15 -4.67 5.54
C ARG A 67 12.35 -3.16 5.56
N GLU A 68 12.86 -2.57 4.49
CA GLU A 68 12.99 -1.12 4.36
C GLU A 68 11.63 -0.42 4.55
N VAL A 69 10.56 -0.95 3.95
CA VAL A 69 9.19 -0.42 4.16
C VAL A 69 8.78 -0.52 5.63
N LEU A 70 8.99 -1.66 6.28
CA LEU A 70 8.66 -1.82 7.70
C LEU A 70 9.43 -0.85 8.58
N ASP A 71 10.73 -0.68 8.33
CA ASP A 71 11.60 0.16 9.15
C ASP A 71 11.22 1.64 9.00
N LEU A 72 10.96 2.10 7.77
CA LEU A 72 10.52 3.46 7.48
C LEU A 72 9.15 3.76 8.11
N LEU A 73 8.17 2.88 7.92
CA LEU A 73 6.83 3.04 8.52
C LEU A 73 6.91 2.98 10.04
N GLY A 74 7.62 2.01 10.59
CA GLY A 74 7.75 1.84 12.03
C GLY A 74 8.40 3.04 12.71
N ALA A 75 9.46 3.58 12.12
CA ALA A 75 10.11 4.81 12.61
C ALA A 75 9.16 6.01 12.55
N HIS A 76 8.45 6.19 11.44
CA HIS A 76 7.48 7.27 11.27
C HIS A 76 6.33 7.18 12.28
N LEU A 77 5.73 6.00 12.43
CA LEU A 77 4.58 5.78 13.29
C LEU A 77 4.90 5.99 14.77
N ALA A 78 6.05 5.48 15.23
CA ALA A 78 6.49 5.68 16.61
C ALA A 78 6.80 7.15 16.94
N ALA A 79 7.29 7.92 15.95
CA ALA A 79 7.63 9.32 16.15
C ALA A 79 6.39 10.24 16.11
N ASN A 80 5.44 9.98 15.20
CA ASN A 80 4.35 10.91 14.89
C ASN A 80 3.00 10.50 15.49
N PHE A 81 2.83 9.22 15.85
CA PHE A 81 1.57 8.69 16.38
C PHE A 81 1.76 7.90 17.70
N PRO A 82 2.40 8.48 18.74
CA PRO A 82 2.69 7.78 20.00
C PRO A 82 1.44 7.33 20.77
N GLU A 83 0.29 7.93 20.52
CA GLU A 83 -0.99 7.56 21.14
C GLU A 83 -1.59 6.26 20.58
N THR A 84 -1.18 5.85 19.38
CA THR A 84 -1.67 4.63 18.71
C THR A 84 -0.56 3.62 18.45
N HIS A 85 0.70 4.06 18.38
CA HIS A 85 1.85 3.23 18.07
C HIS A 85 2.92 3.34 19.14
N ARG A 86 3.43 2.20 19.59
CA ARG A 86 4.50 2.15 20.60
C ARG A 86 5.66 1.31 20.09
N ARG A 87 6.87 1.83 20.25
CA ARG A 87 8.10 1.06 20.05
C ARG A 87 8.36 0.13 21.23
N THR A 88 8.61 -1.14 20.94
CA THR A 88 9.11 -2.13 21.89
C THR A 88 10.56 -2.50 21.52
N ASP A 89 11.17 -3.39 22.30
CA ASP A 89 12.56 -3.81 22.07
C ASP A 89 12.77 -4.42 20.67
N ASN A 90 11.73 -5.09 20.15
CA ASN A 90 11.84 -5.90 18.93
C ASN A 90 10.92 -5.44 17.78
N ALA A 91 9.96 -4.52 18.01
CA ALA A 91 8.96 -4.17 17.01
C ALA A 91 8.29 -2.81 17.27
N ILE A 92 7.40 -2.42 16.35
CA ILE A 92 6.36 -1.42 16.60
C ILE A 92 5.05 -2.16 16.82
N GLU A 93 4.29 -1.74 17.83
CA GLU A 93 2.99 -2.29 18.19
C GLU A 93 1.90 -1.23 18.07
N VAL A 94 0.72 -1.65 17.64
CA VAL A 94 -0.49 -0.83 17.68
C VAL A 94 -1.17 -1.00 19.04
N ILE A 95 -1.36 0.10 19.77
CA ILE A 95 -2.00 0.11 21.09
C ILE A 95 -3.46 -0.32 20.96
N GLY A 96 -3.84 -1.35 21.72
CA GLY A 96 -5.18 -1.94 21.64
C GLY A 96 -5.40 -2.86 20.43
N GLY A 97 -4.37 -3.08 19.60
CA GLY A 97 -4.39 -4.07 18.52
C GLY A 97 -4.15 -5.48 19.02
N THR A 98 -4.62 -6.48 18.27
CA THR A 98 -4.24 -7.88 18.48
C THR A 98 -2.88 -8.14 17.85
N HIS A 99 -2.04 -8.96 18.48
CA HIS A 99 -0.68 -9.21 17.99
C HIS A 99 -0.60 -10.40 17.04
N ASN A 100 -1.47 -11.39 17.22
CA ASN A 100 -1.36 -12.66 16.49
C ASN A 100 -2.21 -12.66 15.21
N LEU A 101 -1.67 -13.31 14.18
CA LEU A 101 -2.47 -13.85 13.08
C LEU A 101 -2.94 -15.24 13.55
N GLU A 102 -4.21 -15.38 13.91
CA GLU A 102 -4.80 -16.65 14.34
C GLU A 102 -5.83 -17.07 13.29
N GLY A 103 -5.72 -18.30 12.78
CA GLY A 103 -6.69 -18.83 11.82
C GLY A 103 -6.25 -20.11 11.10
N PRO A 104 -7.20 -20.89 10.54
CA PRO A 104 -6.90 -22.16 9.88
C PRO A 104 -6.01 -22.03 8.63
N GLY A 105 -5.92 -20.82 8.06
CA GLY A 105 -5.08 -20.47 6.90
C GLY A 105 -3.75 -19.79 7.26
N THR A 106 -3.33 -19.81 8.52
CA THR A 106 -2.01 -19.29 8.97
C THR A 106 -0.88 -20.19 8.46
N ALA A 107 -0.70 -20.24 7.15
CA ALA A 107 0.49 -20.83 6.58
C ALA A 107 1.69 -20.05 7.12
N ALA A 108 2.59 -20.75 7.82
CA ALA A 108 3.83 -20.18 8.35
C ALA A 108 4.72 -19.53 7.27
N SER A 109 4.36 -19.63 5.99
CA SER A 109 5.15 -19.18 4.84
C SER A 109 5.11 -17.68 4.57
N PHE A 110 4.11 -16.94 5.10
CA PHE A 110 4.00 -15.49 4.86
C PHE A 110 3.96 -14.66 6.16
N SER A 111 3.76 -15.27 7.32
CA SER A 111 3.65 -14.53 8.59
C SER A 111 4.97 -13.87 9.02
N ASP A 112 6.11 -14.36 8.53
CA ASP A 112 7.44 -13.79 8.73
C ASP A 112 7.77 -12.64 7.75
N ALA A 113 6.86 -12.36 6.81
CA ALA A 113 7.04 -11.34 5.80
C ALA A 113 7.11 -9.93 6.41
N PRO A 114 8.18 -9.15 6.16
CA PRO A 114 8.26 -7.78 6.65
C PRO A 114 7.10 -6.91 6.13
N LEU A 115 6.62 -7.15 4.90
CA LEU A 115 5.51 -6.37 4.33
C LEU A 115 4.16 -6.71 4.97
N VAL A 116 3.95 -7.97 5.42
CA VAL A 116 2.78 -8.35 6.22
C VAL A 116 2.84 -7.68 7.59
N ALA A 117 4.01 -7.68 8.24
CA ALA A 117 4.17 -6.95 9.49
C ALA A 117 3.89 -5.45 9.31
N ALA A 118 4.39 -4.85 8.22
CA ALA A 118 4.19 -3.43 7.92
C ALA A 118 2.71 -3.11 7.63
N SER A 119 2.02 -3.95 6.86
CA SER A 119 0.62 -3.73 6.52
C SER A 119 -0.31 -3.84 7.72
N LEU A 120 0.12 -4.52 8.78
CA LEU A 120 -0.61 -4.63 10.06
C LEU A 120 -0.32 -3.49 11.04
N LEU A 121 0.43 -2.47 10.63
CA LEU A 121 0.63 -1.21 11.36
C LEU A 121 -0.23 -0.07 10.83
N VAL A 122 -0.71 -0.14 9.59
CA VAL A 122 -1.38 0.97 8.90
C VAL A 122 -2.70 0.55 8.26
N GLN A 123 -3.55 1.49 7.88
CA GLN A 123 -4.85 1.18 7.27
C GLN A 123 -4.72 0.85 5.77
N GLU A 124 -3.72 1.45 5.13
CA GLU A 124 -3.45 1.43 3.70
C GLU A 124 -2.95 0.08 3.19
N ASP A 125 -3.25 -0.22 1.93
CA ASP A 125 -2.62 -1.32 1.21
C ASP A 125 -1.20 -0.93 0.75
N LEU A 126 -0.26 -1.88 0.82
CA LEU A 126 1.15 -1.63 0.53
C LEU A 126 1.59 -2.47 -0.67
N ILE A 127 2.07 -1.81 -1.73
CA ILE A 127 2.53 -2.45 -2.97
C ILE A 127 4.00 -2.11 -3.21
N LEU A 128 4.82 -3.11 -3.49
CA LEU A 128 6.24 -2.97 -3.76
C LEU A 128 6.53 -3.20 -5.25
N MET A 129 7.13 -2.19 -5.87
CA MET A 129 7.52 -2.25 -7.27
C MET A 129 9.04 -2.26 -7.43
N ARG A 130 9.54 -3.08 -8.37
CA ARG A 130 10.96 -3.08 -8.76
C ARG A 130 11.10 -2.90 -10.25
N ARG A 131 12.17 -2.22 -10.65
CA ARG A 131 12.51 -2.01 -12.05
C ARG A 131 13.39 -3.14 -12.57
N ASP A 132 13.05 -3.68 -13.73
CA ASP A 132 13.88 -4.60 -14.51
C ASP A 132 13.87 -4.22 -16.01
N GLU A 133 14.29 -5.16 -16.87
CA GLU A 133 14.31 -4.97 -18.34
C GLU A 133 12.92 -4.74 -18.95
N SER A 134 11.85 -5.20 -18.30
CA SER A 134 10.45 -5.00 -18.71
C SER A 134 9.81 -3.74 -18.13
N GLY A 135 10.52 -3.04 -17.24
CA GLY A 135 10.07 -1.82 -16.57
C GLY A 135 9.76 -2.02 -15.09
N TRP A 136 8.92 -1.15 -14.52
CA TRP A 136 8.49 -1.25 -13.12
C TRP A 136 7.42 -2.32 -12.97
N ARG A 137 7.69 -3.39 -12.22
CA ARG A 137 6.77 -4.51 -11.98
C ARG A 137 6.30 -4.58 -10.54
N LEU A 138 5.10 -5.10 -10.33
CA LEU A 138 4.60 -5.45 -8.99
C LEU A 138 5.31 -6.73 -8.50
N THR A 139 6.16 -6.60 -7.49
CA THR A 139 7.04 -7.70 -7.00
C THR A 139 6.73 -8.16 -5.59
N ALA A 140 6.01 -7.36 -4.81
CA ALA A 140 5.33 -7.83 -3.59
C ALA A 140 4.12 -6.94 -3.31
N GLY A 141 3.16 -7.43 -2.54
CA GLY A 141 2.01 -6.62 -2.15
C GLY A 141 1.22 -7.22 -1.00
N SER A 142 0.72 -6.34 -0.15
CA SER A 142 -0.38 -6.57 0.79
C SER A 142 -1.58 -5.75 0.30
N LEU A 143 -2.61 -6.40 -0.21
CA LEU A 143 -3.79 -5.76 -0.81
C LEU A 143 -5.07 -6.34 -0.20
N CYS A 144 -5.60 -5.67 0.82
CA CYS A 144 -6.80 -6.06 1.54
C CYS A 144 -8.06 -5.30 1.08
N PHE A 145 -7.90 -4.07 0.58
CA PHE A 145 -9.00 -3.16 0.25
C PHE A 145 -8.90 -2.60 -1.19
N PRO A 146 -8.85 -3.46 -2.22
CA PRO A 146 -8.67 -3.00 -3.60
C PRO A 146 -9.90 -2.28 -4.17
N SER A 147 -9.66 -1.25 -4.98
CA SER A 147 -10.69 -0.60 -5.80
C SER A 147 -10.90 -1.37 -7.13
N SER A 148 -11.64 -2.47 -7.08
CA SER A 148 -12.06 -3.27 -8.25
C SER A 148 -10.92 -3.90 -9.07
N TRP A 149 -9.88 -4.40 -8.40
CA TRP A 149 -8.82 -5.20 -9.04
C TRP A 149 -8.31 -6.32 -8.12
N SER A 150 -7.66 -7.33 -8.70
CA SER A 150 -7.11 -8.49 -7.98
C SER A 150 -5.59 -8.45 -7.94
N LEU A 151 -5.00 -8.63 -6.75
CA LEU A 151 -3.55 -8.67 -6.56
C LEU A 151 -2.89 -9.74 -7.42
N THR A 152 -3.44 -10.95 -7.39
CA THR A 152 -2.90 -12.13 -8.10
C THR A 152 -2.98 -11.97 -9.62
N GLU A 153 -3.98 -11.26 -10.14
CA GLU A 153 -4.09 -10.97 -11.57
C GLU A 153 -3.05 -9.96 -12.06
N LYS A 154 -2.52 -9.13 -11.16
CA LYS A 154 -1.58 -8.04 -11.48
C LYS A 154 -0.15 -8.34 -11.06
N PHE A 155 0.06 -9.32 -10.19
CA PHE A 155 1.36 -9.73 -9.71
C PHE A 155 2.32 -10.09 -10.85
N GLY A 156 3.58 -9.65 -10.73
CA GLY A 156 4.63 -9.85 -11.74
C GLY A 156 4.48 -9.02 -13.01
N LYS A 157 3.37 -8.32 -13.23
CA LYS A 157 3.14 -7.53 -14.45
C LYS A 157 3.83 -6.17 -14.36
N PRO A 158 4.32 -5.63 -15.48
CA PRO A 158 4.82 -4.26 -15.55
C PRO A 158 3.67 -3.25 -15.48
N LEU A 159 4.01 -2.02 -15.08
CA LEU A 159 3.07 -0.95 -14.77
C LEU A 159 2.04 -0.68 -15.86
N GLN A 160 2.42 -0.75 -17.14
CA GLN A 160 1.51 -0.47 -18.25
C GLN A 160 0.51 -1.62 -18.46
N GLN A 161 0.91 -2.87 -18.17
CA GLN A 161 0.00 -4.01 -18.21
C GLN A 161 -0.95 -4.01 -17.01
N ILE A 162 -0.50 -3.55 -15.85
CA ILE A 162 -1.36 -3.37 -14.68
C ILE A 162 -2.50 -2.41 -15.02
N HIS A 163 -2.17 -1.29 -15.67
CA HIS A 163 -3.10 -0.22 -16.04
C HIS A 163 -3.84 -0.44 -17.37
N ALA A 164 -3.59 -1.54 -18.10
CA ALA A 164 -4.20 -1.78 -19.40
C ALA A 164 -5.75 -1.69 -19.44
N PRO A 165 -6.49 -2.10 -18.40
CA PRO A 165 -7.95 -1.94 -18.38
C PRO A 165 -8.44 -0.50 -18.21
N VAL A 166 -7.58 0.43 -17.80
CA VAL A 166 -7.96 1.84 -17.58
C VAL A 166 -8.01 2.56 -18.93
N PRO A 167 -9.15 3.17 -19.32
CA PRO A 167 -9.28 3.86 -20.61
C PRO A 167 -8.16 4.89 -20.83
N GLY A 168 -7.40 4.73 -21.92
CA GLY A 168 -6.30 5.64 -22.27
C GLY A 168 -4.95 5.34 -21.60
N PHE A 169 -4.84 4.32 -20.75
CA PHE A 169 -3.61 3.94 -20.05
C PHE A 169 -3.05 2.57 -20.47
N GLY A 170 -3.48 2.06 -21.62
CA GLY A 170 -2.93 0.85 -22.21
C GLY A 170 -1.46 1.00 -22.65
N PRO A 171 -0.80 -0.12 -22.98
CA PRO A 171 0.54 -0.09 -23.58
C PRO A 171 0.59 0.82 -24.82
N SER A 172 1.71 1.53 -24.99
CA SER A 172 1.96 2.47 -26.08
C SER A 172 1.06 3.72 -26.10
N THR A 173 0.35 4.02 -24.99
CA THR A 173 -0.34 5.30 -24.85
C THR A 173 0.56 6.35 -24.18
N ARG A 174 0.37 7.61 -24.56
CA ARG A 174 1.10 8.74 -23.96
C ARG A 174 1.01 8.78 -22.42
N PRO A 175 -0.15 8.52 -21.78
CA PRO A 175 -0.23 8.42 -20.32
C PRO A 175 0.62 7.28 -19.73
N ALA A 176 0.64 6.10 -20.36
CA ALA A 176 1.46 4.99 -19.90
C ALA A 176 2.96 5.33 -19.94
N ASP A 177 3.44 5.94 -21.04
CA ASP A 177 4.83 6.38 -21.18
C ASP A 177 5.20 7.49 -20.19
N LEU A 178 4.24 8.34 -19.83
CA LEU A 178 4.44 9.40 -18.85
C LEU A 178 4.62 8.81 -17.44
N ILE A 179 3.78 7.84 -17.04
CA ILE A 179 3.92 7.18 -15.74
C ILE A 179 5.27 6.45 -15.64
N ASN A 180 5.71 5.73 -16.67
CA ASN A 180 7.02 5.06 -16.64
C ASN A 180 8.16 6.05 -16.39
N ARG A 181 8.16 7.16 -17.12
CA ARG A 181 9.18 8.21 -16.95
C ARG A 181 9.13 8.86 -15.57
N MET A 182 7.95 8.96 -14.96
CA MET A 182 7.80 9.46 -13.60
C MET A 182 8.45 8.50 -12.60
N PHE A 183 8.17 7.20 -12.69
CA PHE A 183 8.80 6.20 -11.84
C PHE A 183 10.32 6.14 -12.05
N ASP A 184 10.79 6.20 -13.30
CA ASP A 184 12.23 6.26 -13.63
C ASP A 184 12.93 7.51 -13.04
N GLY A 185 12.18 8.59 -12.82
CA GLY A 185 12.68 9.83 -12.22
C GLY A 185 12.66 9.87 -10.69
N LEU A 186 12.10 8.87 -10.00
CA LEU A 186 12.08 8.81 -8.54
C LEU A 186 13.50 8.54 -8.00
N GLN A 187 14.08 9.51 -7.31
CA GLN A 187 15.44 9.50 -6.74
C GLN A 187 15.42 9.92 -5.27
N GLY A 188 14.56 9.27 -4.47
CA GLY A 188 14.41 9.52 -3.03
C GLY A 188 13.35 10.57 -2.66
N GLN A 189 12.77 11.29 -3.63
CA GLN A 189 11.58 12.09 -3.40
C GLN A 189 10.32 11.21 -3.31
N ALA A 190 9.44 11.55 -2.37
CA ALA A 190 8.10 10.99 -2.29
C ALA A 190 7.11 11.87 -3.05
N VAL A 191 6.12 11.23 -3.67
CA VAL A 191 5.05 11.90 -4.41
C VAL A 191 3.73 11.23 -4.08
N GLU A 192 2.64 11.98 -4.17
CA GLU A 192 1.29 11.51 -3.93
C GLU A 192 0.35 11.97 -5.03
N ARG A 193 -0.77 11.26 -5.16
CA ARG A 193 -1.91 11.61 -5.99
C ARG A 193 -3.15 10.99 -5.35
N TYR A 194 -4.30 11.61 -5.58
CA TYR A 194 -5.58 11.03 -5.17
C TYR A 194 -6.26 10.33 -6.33
N ASN A 195 -6.89 9.20 -6.03
CA ASN A 195 -7.77 8.47 -6.92
C ASN A 195 -9.13 8.30 -6.24
N TRP A 196 -10.22 8.16 -6.99
CA TRP A 196 -11.54 7.95 -6.42
C TRP A 196 -12.45 7.12 -7.33
N SER A 197 -13.40 6.42 -6.71
CA SER A 197 -14.48 5.65 -7.32
C SER A 197 -15.67 5.58 -6.34
N ILE A 198 -16.82 5.08 -6.80
CA ILE A 198 -18.03 4.81 -5.99
C ILE A 198 -18.31 3.32 -6.00
#